data_AF-X6JGF4-F1
#
_entry.id   AF-X6JGF4-F1
#
_cell.length_a   1.000
_cell.length_b   1.000
_cell.length_c   1.000
_cell.angle_alpha   90.00
_cell.angle_beta   90.00
_cell.angle_gamma   90.00
#
_symmetry.space_group_name_H-M   'P 1'
#
loop_
_entity.id
_entity.type
_entity.pdbx_description
1 polymer ?
#
loop_
_entity_poly.entity_id
_entity_poly.type
_entity_poly.pdbx_seq_one_letter_code
_entity_poly.pdbx_strand_id
1 'polypeptide(L)' 'MHRVFENFVEQLSASVDAADLGEAMASAAAGFDFPLFAYFTYPSASGDAPQLISNYPSSWTSRYLQQRYHSLDPVTCH' A
#
# COMPACT_ATOMS: atom_id res chain seq x y z
N MET A 1 -20.01 -5.14 -0.55
CA MET A 1 -18.96 -5.60 -1.49
C MET A 1 -18.95 -4.82 -2.80
N HIS A 2 -19.97 -4.91 -3.65
CA HIS A 2 -19.93 -4.25 -4.98
C HIS A 2 -19.76 -2.72 -4.91
N ARG A 3 -20.56 -2.05 -4.07
CA ARG A 3 -20.48 -0.60 -3.87
C ARG A 3 -19.13 -0.10 -3.34
N VAL A 4 -18.47 -0.89 -2.48
CA VAL A 4 -17.13 -0.55 -1.96
C VAL A 4 -16.11 -0.60 -3.08
N PHE A 5 -16.22 -1.60 -3.96
CA PHE A 5 -15.37 -1.73 -5.13
C PHE A 5 -15.62 -0.63 -6.17
N GLU A 6 -16.87 -0.29 -6.47
CA GLU A 6 -17.20 0.82 -7.39
C GLU A 6 -16.64 2.16 -6.89
N ASN A 7 -16.87 2.48 -5.61
CA ASN A 7 -16.32 3.68 -4.97
C ASN A 7 -14.78 3.70 -5.03
N PHE A 8 -14.15 2.55 -4.80
CA PHE A 8 -12.69 2.43 -4.90
C PHE A 8 -12.19 2.74 -6.32
N VAL A 9 -12.83 2.19 -7.35
CA VAL A 9 -12.45 2.44 -8.76
C VAL A 9 -12.64 3.91 -9.14
N GLU A 10 -13.70 4.55 -8.65
CA GLU A 10 -13.95 5.97 -8.86
C GLU A 10 -12.87 6.84 -8.20
N GLN A 11 -12.56 6.60 -6.92
CA GLN A 11 -11.51 7.31 -6.19
C GLN A 11 -10.13 7.10 -6.83
N LEU A 12 -9.83 5.87 -7.26
CA LEU A 12 -8.58 5.54 -7.92
C LEU A 12 -8.44 6.27 -9.26
N SER A 13 -9.52 6.38 -10.04
CA SER A 13 -9.52 7.09 -11.32
C SER A 13 -9.34 8.60 -11.17
N ALA A 14 -9.74 9.16 -10.02
CA ALA A 14 -9.57 10.57 -9.69
C ALA A 14 -8.22 10.89 -9.04
N SER A 15 -7.44 9.89 -8.62
CA SER A 15 -6.18 10.07 -7.91
C SER A 15 -5.10 10.63 -8.83
N VAL A 16 -4.38 11.66 -8.38
CA VAL A 16 -3.29 12.29 -9.16
C VAL A 16 -1.90 12.00 -8.59
N ASP A 17 -1.81 11.58 -7.34
CA ASP A 17 -0.54 11.26 -6.69
C ASP A 17 -0.61 10.04 -5.74
N ALA A 18 0.52 9.77 -5.07
CA ALA A 18 0.65 8.63 -4.15
C ALA A 18 -0.13 8.82 -2.84
N ALA A 19 -0.41 10.06 -2.43
CA ALA A 19 -1.22 10.34 -1.25
C ALA A 19 -2.69 10.04 -1.55
N ASP A 20 -3.19 10.50 -2.70
CA ASP A 20 -4.55 10.19 -3.17
C ASP A 20 -4.77 8.68 -3.30
N LEU A 21 -3.79 7.98 -3.90
CA LEU A 21 -3.80 6.53 -3.99
C LEU A 21 -3.86 5.86 -2.61
N GLY A 22 -3.08 6.37 -1.66
CA GLY A 22 -3.08 5.89 -0.27
C GLY A 22 -4.44 6.06 0.40
N GLU A 23 -5.10 7.22 0.21
CA GLU A 23 -6.42 7.48 0.76
C GLU A 23 -7.50 6.59 0.12
N ALA A 24 -7.47 6.40 -1.20
CA ALA A 24 -8.39 5.52 -1.91
C ALA A 24 -8.28 4.07 -1.40
N MET A 25 -7.05 3.57 -1.24
CA MET A 25 -6.81 2.22 -0.70
C MET A 25 -7.22 2.10 0.77
N ALA A 26 -6.97 3.12 1.59
CA ALA A 26 -7.41 3.15 2.99
C ALA A 26 -8.94 3.10 3.10
N SER A 27 -9.63 3.90 2.28
CA SER A 27 -11.09 3.97 2.24
C SER A 27 -11.70 2.64 1.82
N ALA A 28 -11.14 2.01 0.78
CA ALA A 28 -11.57 0.69 0.33
C ALA A 28 -11.35 -0.38 1.39
N ALA A 29 -10.17 -0.44 2.00
CA ALA A 29 -9.84 -1.39 3.07
C ALA A 29 -10.82 -1.26 4.25
N ALA A 30 -11.09 -0.04 4.70
CA ALA A 30 -12.07 0.23 5.75
C ALA A 30 -13.49 -0.22 5.35
N GLY A 31 -13.90 -0.01 4.09
CA GLY A 31 -15.17 -0.49 3.56
C GLY A 31 -15.30 -2.02 3.49
N PHE A 32 -14.18 -2.74 3.56
CA PHE A 32 -14.11 -4.20 3.66
C PHE A 32 -13.80 -4.69 5.08
N ASP A 33 -13.89 -3.81 6.08
CA ASP A 33 -13.56 -4.09 7.50
C ASP A 33 -12.10 -4.52 7.73
N PHE A 34 -11.19 -4.16 6.83
CA PHE A 34 -9.74 -4.29 7.03
C PHE A 34 -9.20 -3.01 7.65
N PRO A 35 -8.70 -3.05 8.90
CA PRO A 35 -8.19 -1.84 9.57
C PRO A 35 -6.87 -1.37 8.95
N LEU A 36 -6.15 -2.25 8.25
CA LEU A 36 -4.82 -1.98 7.72
C LEU A 36 -4.70 -2.45 6.27
N PHE A 37 -3.92 -1.72 5.48
CA PHE A 37 -3.55 -2.08 4.11
C PHE A 37 -2.08 -1.75 3.84
N ALA A 38 -1.51 -2.43 2.85
CA ALA A 38 -0.19 -2.13 2.32
C ALA A 38 -0.17 -2.35 0.81
N TYR A 39 0.48 -1.44 0.10
CA TYR A 39 0.81 -1.50 -1.30
C TYR A 39 2.31 -1.32 -1.43
N PHE A 40 2.98 -2.36 -1.93
CA PHE A 40 4.43 -2.44 -2.00
C PHE A 40 4.85 -2.66 -3.44
N THR A 41 5.85 -1.89 -3.90
CA THR A 41 6.43 -2.08 -5.23
C THR A 41 7.91 -2.45 -5.11
N TYR A 42 8.28 -3.48 -5.87
CA TYR A 42 9.68 -3.81 -6.06
C TYR A 42 10.30 -2.88 -7.11
N PRO A 43 11.48 -2.32 -6.83
CA PRO A 43 12.20 -1.54 -7.81
C PRO A 43 12.56 -2.44 -9.00
N SER A 44 12.15 -2.02 -10.21
CA SER A 44 12.44 -2.78 -11.44
C SER A 44 13.89 -2.62 -11.91
N ALA A 45 14.59 -1.58 -11.42
CA ALA A 45 15.97 -1.28 -11.75
C ALA A 45 16.88 -1.39 -10.52
N SER A 46 18.13 -1.80 -10.75
CA SER A 46 19.15 -1.84 -9.70
C SER A 46 19.46 -0.42 -9.22
N GLY A 47 19.00 -0.05 -8.02
CA GLY A 47 19.30 1.22 -7.36
C GLY A 47 18.09 1.99 -6.85
N ASP A 48 16.88 1.69 -7.33
CA ASP A 48 15.67 2.30 -6.80
C ASP A 48 15.31 1.71 -5.43
N ALA A 49 14.86 2.58 -4.52
CA ALA A 49 14.37 2.13 -3.21
C ALA A 49 12.95 1.54 -3.35
N PRO A 50 12.63 0.47 -2.61
CA PRO A 50 11.28 -0.04 -2.57
C PRO A 50 10.32 1.03 -2.05
N GLN A 51 9.14 1.15 -2.68
CA GLN A 51 8.10 2.05 -2.23
C GLN A 51 7.03 1.27 -1.46
N LEU A 52 6.57 1.87 -0.36
CA LEU A 52 5.53 1.33 0.50
C LEU A 52 4.51 2.43 0.79
N ILE A 53 3.29 2.21 0.32
CA ILE A 53 2.10 3.00 0.69
C ILE A 53 1.28 2.13 1.63
N SER A 54 1.06 2.57 2.86
CA SER A 54 0.31 1.81 3.86
C SER A 54 -0.24 2.75 4.92
N ASN A 55 -1.25 2.30 5.66
CA ASN A 55 -1.69 2.95 6.89
C ASN A 55 -1.11 2.30 8.16
N TYR A 56 -0.03 1.53 8.03
CA TYR A 56 0.71 1.05 9.18
C TYR A 56 1.35 2.20 9.96
N PRO A 57 1.58 2.04 11.27
CA PRO A 57 2.32 3.03 12.06
C PRO A 57 3.67 3.34 11.41
N SER A 58 4.06 4.61 11.37
CA SER A 58 5.31 5.06 10.74
C SER A 58 6.55 4.41 11.35
N SER A 59 6.50 4.04 12.63
CA SER A 59 7.55 3.28 13.32
C SER A 59 7.73 1.87 12.73
N TRP A 60 6.63 1.22 12.34
CA TRP A 60 6.65 -0.09 11.70
C TRP A 60 7.15 0.00 10.27
N THR A 61 6.63 0.92 9.46
CA THR A 61 7.06 1.07 8.06
C THR A 61 8.53 1.45 7.95
N SER A 62 9.00 2.36 8.80
CA SER A 62 10.43 2.73 8.88
C SER A 62 11.29 1.52 9.21
N ARG A 63 10.91 0.73 10.21
CA ARG A 63 11.63 -0.49 10.58
C ARG A 63 11.63 -1.51 9.44
N TYR A 64 10.48 -1.73 8.81
CA TYR A 64 10.30 -2.69 7.73
C TYR A 64 11.23 -2.39 6.55
N LEU A 65 11.31 -1.11 6.14
CA LEU A 65 12.19 -0.68 5.05
C LEU A 65 13.67 -0.72 5.45
N GLN A 66 14.03 -0.21 6.64
CA GLN A 66 15.41 -0.19 7.13
C GLN A 66 16.00 -1.59 7.29
N GLN A 67 15.20 -2.53 7.82
CA GLN A 67 15.63 -3.91 8.05
C GLN A 67 15.40 -4.81 6.81
N ARG A 68 14.96 -4.22 5.69
CA ARG A 68 14.72 -4.91 4.41
C ARG A 68 13.83 -6.15 4.57
N TYR A 69 12.78 -6.03 5.38
CA TYR A 69 11.88 -7.15 5.69
C TYR A 69 11.19 -7.73 4.45
N HIS A 70 11.05 -6.97 3.36
CA HIS A 70 10.58 -7.50 2.08
C HIS A 70 11.37 -8.73 1.58
N SER A 71 12.66 -8.83 1.92
CA SER A 71 13.49 -10.00 1.56
C SER A 71 13.19 -11.28 2.36
N LEU A 72 12.50 -11.14 3.50
CA LEU A 72 12.17 -12.23 4.43
C LEU A 72 10.66 -12.50 4.50
N ASP A 73 9.86 -11.51 4.17
CA ASP A 73 8.41 -11.54 4.28
C ASP A 73 7.83 -12.44 3.17
N PRO A 74 7.15 -13.55 3.52
CA PRO A 74 6.63 -14.48 2.53
C PRO A 74 5.55 -13.88 1.62
N VAL A 75 4.96 -12.74 1.98
CA VAL A 75 3.98 -12.03 1.13
C VAL A 75 4.67 -11.35 -0.05
N THR A 76 5.93 -10.93 0.12
CA THR A 76 6.66 -10.15 -0.88
C THR A 76 7.90 -10.87 -1.42
N CYS A 77 8.36 -11.95 -0.77
CA CYS A 77 9.48 -12.75 -1.24
C CYS A 77 9.04 -13.60 -2.45
N HIS A 78 9.55 -13.26 -3.64
CA HIS A 78 9.37 -14.01 -4.88
C HIS A 78 10.72 -14.41 -5.48
#